data_AF-A0A550GH10-F1
#
_entry.id   AF-A0A550GH10-F1
#
_cell.length_a   1.000
_cell.length_b   1.000
_cell.length_c   1.000
_cell.angle_alpha   90.00
_cell.angle_beta   90.00
_cell.angle_gamma   90.00
#
_symmetry.space_group_name_H-M   'P 1'
#
loop_
_entity.id
_entity.type
_entity.pdbx_description
1 polymer ?
#
loop_
_entity_poly.entity_id
_entity_poly.type
_entity_poly.pdbx_seq_one_letter_code
_entity_poly.pdbx_strand_id
1 'polypeptide(L)'
;MQERYVKSMNDVCKPGDIIRTKVISNKNQVSHLSTNDKSLGVVYAFCSRCSNLLEPKRYEMQCPKCGNVEKRKLALDYGKEEI
;
A
#
# COMPACT_ATOMS: atom_id res chain seq x y z
N MET A 1 15.70 11.02 -3.77
CA MET A 1 14.72 10.59 -2.75
C MET A 1 13.74 11.73 -2.60
N GLN A 2 12.54 11.66 -3.21
CA GLN A 2 11.54 12.73 -3.10
C GLN A 2 10.50 12.28 -2.09
N GLU A 3 10.47 12.97 -0.95
CA GLU A 3 9.40 12.81 0.03
C GLU A 3 8.16 13.48 -0.53
N ARG A 4 7.24 12.67 -1.06
CA ARG A 4 5.96 13.16 -1.54
C ARG A 4 5.08 13.44 -0.32
N TYR A 5 4.62 14.69 -0.18
CA TYR A 5 3.64 15.02 0.84
C TYR A 5 2.36 14.20 0.64
N VAL A 6 1.92 13.56 1.71
CA VAL A 6 0.70 12.76 1.77
C VAL A 6 -0.28 13.48 2.68
N LYS A 7 -1.50 13.74 2.18
CA LYS A 7 -2.56 14.39 2.95
C LYS A 7 -3.19 13.46 3.99
N SER A 8 -3.35 12.18 3.66
CA SER A 8 -4.00 11.20 4.53
C SER A 8 -3.33 9.83 4.45
N MET A 9 -3.22 9.15 5.59
CA MET A 9 -2.69 7.77 5.63
C MET A 9 -3.55 6.80 4.82
N ASN A 10 -4.85 7.11 4.63
CA ASN A 10 -5.76 6.32 3.81
C ASN A 10 -5.38 6.30 2.32
N ASP A 11 -4.59 7.27 1.85
CA ASP A 11 -4.04 7.31 0.48
C ASP A 11 -2.78 6.43 0.35
N VAL A 12 -2.22 5.99 1.47
CA VAL A 12 -1.02 5.14 1.55
C VAL A 12 -1.43 3.69 1.71
N CYS A 13 -2.21 3.40 2.76
CA CYS A 13 -2.63 2.06 3.15
C CYS A 13 -3.92 2.10 3.99
N LYS A 14 -4.59 0.96 4.13
CA LYS A 14 -5.83 0.77 4.89
C LYS A 14 -5.83 -0.62 5.51
N PRO A 15 -6.71 -0.86 6.49
CA PRO A 15 -6.86 -2.19 7.08
C PRO A 15 -7.09 -3.27 6.03
N GLY A 16 -6.41 -4.41 6.21
CA GLY A 16 -6.48 -5.57 5.31
C GLY A 16 -5.39 -5.60 4.24
N ASP A 17 -4.73 -4.47 3.93
CA ASP A 17 -3.65 -4.47 2.94
C ASP A 17 -2.41 -5.23 3.46
N ILE A 18 -1.72 -5.90 2.54
CA ILE A 18 -0.40 -6.49 2.80
C ILE A 18 0.64 -5.50 2.33
N ILE A 19 1.56 -5.13 3.23
CA ILE A 19 2.50 -4.02 3.02
C ILE A 19 3.92 -4.49 3.28
N ARG A 20 4.81 -4.27 2.31
CA ARG A 20 6.25 -4.40 2.49
C ARG A 20 6.82 -3.12 3.08
N THR A 21 7.50 -3.24 4.20
CA THR A 21 8.11 -2.10 4.91
C THR A 21 9.52 -2.45 5.38
N LYS A 22 10.30 -1.42 5.73
CA LYS A 22 11.61 -1.57 6.36
C LYS A 22 11.54 -1.18 7.82
N VAL A 23 12.05 -2.04 8.70
CA VAL A 23 12.21 -1.72 10.13
C VAL A 23 13.35 -0.73 10.29
N ILE A 24 13.06 0.44 10.88
CA ILE A 24 14.07 1.48 11.14
C ILE A 24 14.48 1.54 12.62
N SER A 25 13.67 0.99 13.53
CA SER A 25 13.94 0.98 14.98
C SER A 25 12.97 0.02 15.67
N ASN A 26 13.37 -0.56 16.80
CA ASN A 26 12.54 -1.40 17.68
C ASN A 26 12.44 -0.81 19.10
N LYS A 27 12.52 0.51 19.23
CA LYS A 27 12.42 1.20 20.53
C LYS A 27 11.04 1.03 21.15
N ASN A 28 10.98 1.05 22.49
CA ASN A 28 9.73 0.98 23.25
C ASN A 28 8.86 -0.25 22.95
N GLN A 29 9.48 -1.37 22.57
CA GLN A 29 8.78 -2.61 22.20
C GLN A 29 7.83 -2.43 20.99
N VAL A 30 8.04 -1.39 20.18
CA VAL A 30 7.29 -1.12 18.96
C VAL A 30 8.26 -1.10 17.79
N SER A 31 7.92 -1.79 16.71
CA SER A 31 8.65 -1.70 15.45
C SER A 31 8.24 -0.43 14.71
N HIS A 32 9.19 0.47 14.56
CA HIS A 32 9.04 1.67 13.75
C HIS A 32 9.34 1.29 12.30
N LEU A 33 8.38 1.51 11.42
CA LEU A 33 8.42 1.09 10.03
C LEU A 33 8.56 2.29 9.09
N SER A 34 9.23 2.08 7.96
CA SER A 34 9.36 3.07 6.89
C SER A 34 9.01 2.46 5.53
N THR A 35 8.37 3.26 4.68
CA THR A 35 8.07 2.95 3.28
C THR A 35 8.76 3.92 2.32
N ASN A 36 9.78 4.67 2.74
CA ASN A 36 10.31 5.78 1.93
C ASN A 36 11.01 5.34 0.62
N ASP A 37 11.34 4.05 0.49
CA ASP A 37 11.91 3.48 -0.73
C ASP A 37 10.81 3.18 -1.78
N LYS A 38 11.15 3.20 -3.07
CA LYS A 38 10.22 2.87 -4.17
C LYS A 38 9.81 1.40 -4.18
N SER A 39 10.67 0.51 -3.69
CA SER A 39 10.41 -0.93 -3.55
C SER A 39 9.50 -1.28 -2.36
N LEU A 40 9.21 -0.31 -1.49
CA LEU A 40 8.41 -0.48 -0.29
C LEU A 40 7.03 0.17 -0.46
N GLY A 41 6.02 -0.52 0.03
CA GLY A 41 4.62 -0.13 -0.15
C GLY A 41 3.69 -1.33 -0.08
N VAL A 42 2.45 -1.10 -0.47
CA VAL A 42 1.41 -2.13 -0.56
C VAL A 42 1.76 -3.10 -1.68
N VAL A 43 1.78 -4.40 -1.36
CA VAL A 43 2.03 -5.51 -2.31
C VAL A 43 0.72 -6.19 -2.72
N TYR A 44 -0.27 -6.20 -1.84
CA TYR A 44 -1.65 -6.59 -2.13
C TYR A 44 -2.62 -5.65 -1.43
N ALA A 45 -3.56 -5.11 -2.20
CA ALA A 45 -4.56 -4.19 -1.70
C ALA A 45 -5.96 -4.78 -1.92
N PHE A 46 -6.81 -4.60 -0.92
CA PHE A 46 -8.21 -5.04 -0.99
C PHE A 46 -9.14 -3.84 -1.09
N CYS A 47 -10.23 -4.01 -1.84
CA CYS A 47 -11.24 -2.99 -2.01
C CYS A 47 -11.95 -2.73 -0.69
N SER A 48 -12.02 -1.47 -0.27
CA SER A 48 -12.69 -1.06 0.98
C SER A 48 -14.20 -1.32 1.00
N ARG A 49 -14.82 -1.59 -0.16
CA ARG A 49 -16.27 -1.85 -0.27
C ARG A 49 -16.65 -3.31 -0.37
N CYS A 50 -15.86 -4.12 -1.08
CA CYS A 50 -16.24 -5.50 -1.41
C CYS A 50 -15.13 -6.52 -1.20
N SER A 51 -13.99 -6.09 -0.63
CA SER A 51 -12.84 -6.92 -0.27
C SER A 51 -12.20 -7.68 -1.43
N ASN A 52 -12.56 -7.38 -2.69
CA ASN A 52 -11.88 -7.94 -3.86
C ASN A 52 -10.50 -7.31 -4.03
N LEU A 53 -9.57 -8.06 -4.63
CA LEU A 53 -8.25 -7.54 -4.97
C LEU A 53 -8.37 -6.31 -5.88
N LEU A 54 -7.58 -5.28 -5.60
CA LEU A 54 -7.51 -4.10 -6.43
C LEU A 54 -6.48 -4.26 -7.54
N GLU A 55 -6.74 -3.65 -8.70
CA GLU A 55 -5.83 -3.65 -9.84
C GLU A 55 -5.22 -2.25 -10.02
N PRO A 56 -3.90 -2.16 -10.27
CA PRO A 56 -3.24 -0.88 -10.50
C PRO A 56 -3.66 -0.28 -11.86
N LYS A 57 -4.09 0.99 -11.85
CA LYS A 57 -4.51 1.74 -13.05
C LYS A 57 -3.87 3.12 -13.08
N ARG A 58 -2.78 3.26 -13.84
CA ARG A 58 -1.93 4.48 -14.02
C ARG A 58 -1.50 5.18 -12.72
N TYR A 59 -2.42 5.83 -12.02
CA TYR A 59 -2.17 6.60 -10.80
C TYR A 59 -3.01 6.17 -9.59
N GLU A 60 -4.00 5.29 -9.79
CA GLU A 60 -4.95 4.88 -8.76
C GLU A 60 -5.16 3.36 -8.84
N MET A 61 -5.85 2.81 -7.85
CA MET A 61 -6.23 1.41 -7.78
C MET A 61 -7.72 1.27 -8.05
N GLN A 62 -8.10 0.39 -8.97
CA GLN A 62 -9.49 0.17 -9.31
C GLN A 62 -9.91 -1.26 -8.95
N CYS A 63 -11.09 -1.39 -8.34
CA CYS A 63 -11.70 -2.69 -8.12
C CYS A 63 -12.37 -3.18 -9.41
N PRO A 64 -12.00 -4.36 -9.95
CA PRO A 64 -12.63 -4.90 -11.15
C PRO A 64 -14.08 -5.36 -10.90
N LYS A 65 -14.47 -5.61 -9.64
CA LYS A 65 -15.80 -6.14 -9.28
C LYS A 65 -16.86 -5.06 -9.05
N CYS A 66 -16.56 -4.04 -8.25
CA CYS A 66 -17.52 -2.99 -7.90
C CYS A 66 -17.18 -1.62 -8.51
N GLY A 67 -16.08 -1.51 -9.24
CA GLY A 67 -15.64 -0.27 -9.87
C GLY A 67 -15.06 0.79 -8.93
N ASN A 68 -14.98 0.51 -7.61
CA ASN A 68 -14.45 1.48 -6.65
C ASN A 68 -13.00 1.86 -6.97
N VAL A 69 -12.69 3.14 -6.86
CA VAL A 69 -11.35 3.68 -7.13
C VAL A 69 -10.77 4.26 -5.85
N GLU A 70 -9.54 3.86 -5.54
CA GLU A 70 -8.86 4.19 -4.30
C GLU A 70 -7.38 4.48 -4.54
N LYS A 71 -6.73 5.20 -3.64
CA LYS A 71 -5.29 5.50 -3.71
C LYS A 71 -4.53 4.65 -2.71
N ARG A 72 -3.37 4.15 -3.14
CA ARG A 72 -2.44 3.32 -2.36
C ARG A 72 -1.01 3.68 -2.74
N LYS A 73 -0.09 3.59 -1.78
CA LYS A 73 1.34 3.63 -2.08
C LYS A 73 1.81 2.21 -2.43
N LEU A 74 1.94 1.93 -3.72
CA LEU A 74 2.31 0.59 -4.21
C LEU A 74 3.81 0.35 -4.13
N ALA A 75 4.16 -0.89 -3.81
CA ALA A 75 5.48 -1.40 -4.13
C ALA A 75 5.60 -1.63 -5.65
N LEU A 76 6.82 -1.55 -6.19
CA LEU A 76 7.08 -1.73 -7.63
C LEU A 76 6.70 -3.11 -8.19
N ASP A 77 6.55 -4.08 -7.29
CA ASP A 77 6.27 -5.47 -7.54
C ASP A 77 4.91 -5.91 -6.98
N TYR A 78 3.97 -4.97 -6.88
CA TYR A 78 2.57 -5.26 -6.59
C TYR A 78 2.05 -6.46 -7.40
N GLY A 79 1.50 -7.46 -6.72
CA GLY A 79 0.95 -8.68 -7.33
C GLY A 79 1.97 -9.62 -7.97
N LYS A 80 3.28 -9.40 -7.81
CA LYS A 80 4.34 -10.27 -8.36
C LYS A 80 5.02 -11.16 -7.32
N GLU A 81 4.80 -10.93 -6.03
CA GLU A 81 5.31 -11.83 -5.01
C GLU A 81 4.50 -13.13 -4.99
N GLU A 82 5.16 -14.26 -4.77
CA GLU A 82 4.46 -15.47 -4.34
C GLU A 82 4.40 -15.41 -2.81
N ILE A 83 3.20 -15.24 -2.25
CA ILE A 83 2.96 -15.36 -0.80
C ILE A 83 2.75 -16.84 -0.47
#